data_AF-A0A124FHH5-F1
#
_entry.id   AF-A0A124FHH5-F1
#
_cell.length_a   1.000
_cell.length_b   1.000
_cell.length_c   1.000
_cell.angle_alpha   90.00
_cell.angle_beta   90.00
_cell.angle_gamma   90.00
#
_symmetry.space_group_name_H-M   'P 1'
#
loop_
_entity.id
_entity.type
_entity.pdbx_description
1 polymer ?
#
loop_
_entity_poly.entity_id
_entity_poly.type
_entity_poly.pdbx_seq_one_letter_code
_entity_poly.pdbx_strand_id
1 'polypeptide(L)'
;MKNRILTVFLIGVLVFSVAISGCTGGETTSTPEYAGKVAVVYDVGGRGDLSFNDMAYLGASKAAKDFNLEIKEVQSNTESD
;
A
#
# COMPACT_ATOMS: atom_id res chain seq x y z
N MET A 1 -8.69 8.16 46.50
CA MET A 1 -7.38 7.60 46.11
C MET A 1 -7.51 6.35 45.25
N LYS A 2 -8.35 5.37 45.64
CA LYS A 2 -8.61 4.13 44.89
C LYS A 2 -9.01 4.35 43.42
N ASN A 3 -9.88 5.32 43.14
CA ASN A 3 -10.37 5.60 41.77
C ASN A 3 -9.30 6.26 40.89
N ARG A 4 -8.42 7.09 41.46
CA ARG A 4 -7.31 7.73 40.72
C ARG A 4 -6.22 6.72 40.36
N ILE A 5 -5.95 5.77 41.26
CA ILE A 5 -5.04 4.65 41.00
C ILE A 5 -5.61 3.73 39.92
N LEU A 6 -6.93 3.46 39.95
CA LEU A 6 -7.60 2.66 38.92
C LEU A 6 -7.58 3.34 37.54
N THR A 7 -7.75 4.66 37.47
CA THR A 7 -7.66 5.41 36.21
C THR A 7 -6.25 5.40 35.63
N VAL A 8 -5.21 5.59 36.45
CA VAL A 8 -3.81 5.52 35.99
C VAL A 8 -3.46 4.11 35.52
N PHE A 9 -3.96 3.09 36.20
CA PHE A 9 -3.78 1.70 35.80
C PHE A 9 -4.44 1.40 34.44
N LEU A 10 -5.68 1.87 34.21
CA LEU A 10 -6.38 1.69 32.93
C LEU A 10 -5.68 2.42 31.78
N ILE A 11 -5.16 3.63 32.01
CA ILE A 11 -4.37 4.36 31.01
C ILE A 11 -3.07 3.60 30.70
N GLY A 12 -2.39 3.06 31.72
CA GLY A 12 -1.20 2.23 31.54
C GLY A 12 -1.47 0.99 30.68
N VAL A 13 -2.59 0.29 30.92
CA VAL A 13 -3.00 -0.88 30.13
C VAL A 13 -3.32 -0.51 28.68
N LEU A 14 -3.99 0.62 28.44
CA LEU A 14 -4.30 1.10 27.09
C LEU A 14 -3.03 1.43 26.30
N VAL A 15 -2.08 2.15 26.91
CA VAL A 15 -0.81 2.50 26.26
C VAL A 15 0.04 1.26 25.98
N PHE A 16 0.05 0.28 26.89
CA PHE A 16 0.77 -0.98 26.70
C PHE A 16 0.14 -1.84 25.58
N SER A 17 -1.18 -1.80 25.42
CA SER A 17 -1.89 -2.53 24.35
C SER A 17 -1.57 -1.95 22.96
N VAL A 18 -1.40 -0.63 22.84
CA VAL A 18 -0.99 0.02 21.57
C VAL A 18 0.46 -0.33 21.20
N ALA A 19 1.34 -0.47 22.20
CA ALA A 19 2.75 -0.83 21.96
C ALA A 19 2.93 -2.28 21.47
N ILE A 20 2.00 -3.20 21.79
CA ILE A 20 2.05 -4.60 21.36
C ILE A 20 1.39 -4.80 19.98
N SER A 21 0.49 -3.91 19.56
CA SER A 21 -0.05 -3.89 18.18
C SER A 21 0.92 -3.29 17.14
N GLY A 22 2.10 -2.84 17.56
CA GLY A 22 3.20 -2.61 16.64
C GLY A 22 3.67 -3.95 16.09
N CYS A 23 3.24 -4.29 14.89
CA CYS A 23 3.72 -5.44 14.11
C CYS A 23 5.26 -5.40 14.06
N THR A 24 5.92 -6.07 15.00
CA THR A 24 7.37 -6.36 14.99
C THR A 24 7.66 -7.67 14.27
N GLY A 25 6.79 -8.04 13.32
CA GLY A 25 7.08 -9.02 12.29
C GLY A 25 7.96 -8.39 11.23
N GLY A 26 9.24 -8.18 11.57
CA GLY A 26 10.29 -8.02 10.57
C GLY A 26 10.48 -9.36 9.85
N GLU A 27 9.51 -9.74 9.02
CA GLU A 27 9.77 -10.72 7.98
C GLU A 27 10.85 -10.09 7.10
N THR A 28 12.07 -10.61 7.21
CA THR A 28 13.05 -10.47 6.14
C THR A 28 12.54 -11.35 5.01
N THR A 29 11.48 -10.90 4.35
CA THR A 29 11.02 -11.47 3.11
C THR A 29 12.17 -11.25 2.16
N SER A 30 12.94 -12.31 1.94
CA SER A 30 13.90 -12.38 0.84
C SER A 30 13.09 -11.98 -0.37
N THR A 31 13.31 -10.79 -0.91
CA THR A 31 12.63 -10.31 -2.10
C THR A 31 12.89 -11.37 -3.16
N PRO A 32 11.89 -12.16 -3.59
CA PRO A 32 12.08 -13.03 -4.73
C PRO A 32 12.60 -12.17 -5.88
N GLU A 33 13.64 -12.65 -6.55
CA GLU A 33 14.25 -12.02 -7.73
C GLU A 33 13.25 -12.11 -8.90
N TYR A 34 12.20 -11.31 -8.83
CA TYR A 34 11.25 -11.16 -9.91
C TYR A 34 11.82 -10.11 -10.86
N ALA A 35 12.12 -10.54 -12.07
CA ALA A 35 12.57 -9.71 -13.19
C ALA A 35 11.46 -9.66 -14.25
N GLY A 36 10.28 -9.20 -13.84
CA GLY A 36 9.08 -9.13 -14.69
C GLY A 36 8.66 -7.70 -15.02
N LYS A 37 7.61 -7.59 -15.85
CA LYS A 37 6.95 -6.30 -16.13
C LYS A 37 5.50 -6.36 -15.69
N VAL A 38 5.00 -5.24 -15.19
CA VAL A 38 3.57 -4.98 -15.00
C VAL A 38 3.17 -3.90 -16.00
N ALA A 39 2.16 -4.17 -16.81
CA ALA A 39 1.67 -3.24 -17.83
C ALA A 39 0.29 -2.71 -17.44
N VAL A 40 0.11 -1.40 -17.59
CA VAL A 40 -1.20 -0.75 -17.50
C VAL A 40 -1.52 -0.14 -18.86
N VAL A 41 -2.64 -0.57 -19.44
CA VAL A 41 -3.20 -0.01 -20.67
C VAL A 41 -4.40 0.83 -20.27
N TYR A 42 -4.25 2.15 -20.38
CA TYR A 42 -5.32 3.10 -20.10
C TYR A 42 -6.22 3.27 -21.31
N ASP A 43 -7.50 3.53 -21.03
CA ASP A 43 -8.42 4.07 -22.02
C ASP A 43 -8.03 5.52 -22.41
N VAL A 44 -8.79 6.13 -23.32
CA VAL A 44 -8.63 7.52 -23.72
C VAL A 44 -8.65 8.45 -22.51
N GLY A 45 -7.74 9.44 -22.51
CA GLY A 45 -7.56 10.39 -21.41
C GLY A 45 -6.41 10.04 -20.46
N GLY A 46 -6.05 8.76 -20.32
CA GLY A 46 -4.86 8.35 -19.57
C GLY A 46 -4.88 8.76 -18.09
N ARG A 47 -3.70 9.02 -17.53
CA ARG A 47 -3.52 9.43 -16.13
C ARG A 47 -3.97 10.87 -15.87
N GLY A 48 -4.28 11.16 -14.61
CA GLY A 48 -4.81 12.46 -14.17
C GLY A 48 -6.34 12.53 -14.15
N ASP A 49 -7.02 11.38 -14.28
CA ASP A 49 -8.47 11.27 -14.18
C ASP A 49 -8.99 11.33 -12.74
N LEU A 50 -8.10 11.32 -11.74
CA LEU A 50 -8.42 11.28 -10.30
C LEU A 50 -9.37 10.12 -9.93
N SER A 51 -9.41 9.10 -10.77
CA SER A 51 -10.38 8.01 -10.73
C SER A 51 -9.69 6.72 -11.18
N PHE A 52 -10.28 6.00 -12.13
CA PHE A 52 -9.92 4.64 -12.47
C PHE A 52 -8.47 4.49 -12.95
N ASN A 53 -8.00 5.35 -13.86
CA ASN A 53 -6.65 5.26 -14.43
C ASN A 53 -5.58 5.56 -13.36
N ASP A 54 -5.80 6.57 -12.53
CA ASP A 54 -4.89 6.88 -11.42
C ASP A 54 -4.90 5.78 -10.35
N MET A 55 -6.06 5.18 -10.06
CA MET A 55 -6.14 4.02 -9.15
C MET A 55 -5.41 2.79 -9.72
N ALA A 56 -5.53 2.53 -11.02
CA ALA A 56 -4.82 1.46 -11.70
C ALA A 56 -3.30 1.67 -11.64
N TYR A 57 -2.83 2.91 -11.88
CA TYR A 57 -1.42 3.27 -11.73
C TYR A 57 -0.91 3.05 -10.30
N LEU A 58 -1.69 3.46 -9.28
CA LEU A 58 -1.32 3.29 -7.88
C LEU A 58 -1.16 1.81 -7.52
N GLY A 59 -2.08 0.95 -7.97
CA GLY A 59 -2.01 -0.50 -7.78
C GLY A 59 -0.78 -1.11 -8.47
N ALA A 60 -0.54 -0.76 -9.74
CA ALA A 60 0.63 -1.23 -10.47
C ALA A 60 1.95 -0.74 -9.84
N SER A 61 1.99 0.51 -9.36
CA SER A 61 3.16 1.10 -8.68
C SER A 61 3.50 0.38 -7.39
N LYS A 62 2.46 0.02 -6.62
CA LYS A 62 2.64 -0.80 -5.42
C LYS A 62 3.17 -2.19 -5.79
N ALA A 63 2.60 -2.85 -6.78
CA ALA A 63 3.06 -4.16 -7.23
C ALA A 63 4.51 -4.12 -7.75
N ALA A 64 4.87 -3.10 -8.52
CA ALA A 64 6.25 -2.91 -9.01
C ALA A 64 7.26 -2.82 -7.88
N LYS A 65 6.92 -2.11 -6.80
CA LYS A 65 7.74 -2.02 -5.61
C LYS A 65 7.80 -3.34 -4.83
N ASP A 66 6.64 -3.92 -4.55
CA ASP A 66 6.52 -5.10 -3.66
C ASP A 66 7.10 -6.36 -4.31
N PHE A 67 7.08 -6.44 -5.65
CA PHE A 67 7.52 -7.58 -6.44
C PHE A 67 8.69 -7.26 -7.38
N ASN A 68 9.41 -6.15 -7.22
CA ASN A 68 10.57 -5.79 -8.05
C ASN A 68 10.30 -5.81 -9.57
N LEU A 69 9.15 -5.31 -10.02
CA LEU A 69 8.76 -5.30 -11.45
C LEU A 69 9.05 -3.95 -12.11
N GLU A 70 9.25 -3.96 -13.43
CA GLU A 70 9.23 -2.74 -14.26
C GLU A 70 7.78 -2.37 -14.62
N ILE A 71 7.40 -1.10 -14.45
CA ILE A 71 6.13 -0.59 -14.97
C ILE A 71 6.24 -0.23 -16.44
N LYS A 72 5.24 -0.65 -17.22
CA LYS A 72 5.00 -0.17 -18.57
C LYS A 72 3.60 0.44 -18.68
N GLU A 73 3.54 1.69 -19.08
CA GLU A 73 2.29 2.43 -19.29
C GLU A 73 2.02 2.56 -20.80
N VAL A 74 0.78 2.33 -21.21
CA VAL A 74 0.29 2.58 -22.57
C VAL A 74 -1.05 3.29 -22.46
N GLN A 75 -1.28 4.27 -23.31
CA GLN A 75 -2.54 5.00 -23.39
C GLN A 75 -3.10 4.88 -24.81
N SER A 76 -4.39 4.57 -24.92
CA SER A 76 -5.11 4.60 -26.19
C SER A 76 -5.28 6.03 -26.71
N ASN A 77 -5.08 6.24 -28.01
CA ASN A 77 -5.28 7.54 -28.66
C ASN A 77 -6.75 7.77 -28.99
N THR A 78 -7.48 6.69 -29.28
CA THR A 78 -8.92 6.70 -29.55
C THR A 78 -9.61 5.55 -28.81
N GLU A 79 -10.93 5.64 -28.64
CA GLU A 79 -11.72 4.59 -27.96
C GLU A 79 -11.71 3.26 -28.73
N SER A 80 -11.27 3.27 -30.00
CA SER A 80 -11.27 2.11 -30.90
C SER A 80 -9.87 1.53 -31.14
N ASP A 81 -8.86 1.99 -30.42
CA ASP A 81 -7.47 1.47 -30.49
C ASP A 81 -7.36 0.06 -29.87
#